data_AF-A0A0C3GVL8-F1
#
_entry.id   AF-A0A0C3GVL8-F1
#
_cell.length_a   1.000
_cell.length_b   1.000
_cell.length_c   1.000
_cell.angle_alpha   90.00
_cell.angle_beta   90.00
_cell.angle_gamma   90.00
#
_symmetry.space_group_name_H-M   'P 1'
#
loop_
_entity.id
_entity.type
_entity.pdbx_description
1 polymer ?
#
loop_
_entity_poly.entity_id
_entity_poly.type
_entity_poly.pdbx_seq_one_letter_code
_entity_poly.pdbx_strand_id
1 'polypeptide(L)' 'RACAFCRVRKLRCDKQVPKCSSCQRLGRECLYTLQRSLQSRPRAKPTHVQSLEDRLRMFHLL' A
#
# COMPACT_ATOMS: atom_id res chain seq x y z
N ARG A 1 10.88 -3.01 8.03
CA ARG A 1 10.29 -2.83 6.69
C ARG A 1 11.38 -2.47 5.67
N ALA A 2 11.34 -2.96 4.43
CA ALA A 2 12.31 -2.55 3.40
C ALA A 2 12.15 -1.08 3.00
N CYS A 3 13.22 -0.40 2.59
CA CYS A 3 13.14 0.96 2.07
C CYS A 3 12.30 1.01 0.77
N ALA A 4 11.84 2.21 0.39
CA ALA A 4 10.97 2.42 -0.76
C ALA A 4 11.56 1.87 -2.07
N PHE A 5 12.85 2.15 -2.32
CA PHE A 5 13.55 1.69 -3.51
C PHE A 5 13.62 0.15 -3.58
N CYS A 6 14.10 -0.50 -2.53
CA CYS A 6 14.18 -1.96 -2.48
C CYS A 6 12.79 -2.61 -2.56
N ARG A 7 11.76 -1.99 -1.98
CA ARG A 7 10.38 -2.50 -2.06
C ARG A 7 9.85 -2.50 -3.49
N VAL A 8 10.00 -1.39 -4.21
CA VAL A 8 9.54 -1.26 -5.61
C VAL A 8 10.32 -2.18 -6.53
N ARG A 9 11.64 -2.29 -6.32
CA ARG A 9 12.53 -3.14 -7.12
C ARG A 9 12.54 -4.61 -6.69
N LYS A 10 11.79 -4.98 -5.65
CA LYS A 10 11.78 -6.31 -5.03
C LYS A 10 13.18 -6.83 -4.67
N LEU A 11 14.07 -5.94 -4.22
CA LEU A 11 15.43 -6.26 -3.80
C LEU A 11 15.49 -6.58 -2.30
N ARG A 12 16.48 -7.37 -1.90
CA ARG A 12 16.81 -7.56 -0.48
C ARG A 12 17.25 -6.21 0.13
N CYS A 13 16.64 -5.88 1.27
CA CYS A 13 16.94 -4.69 2.06
C CYS A 13 17.41 -5.10 3.46
N ASP A 14 18.68 -4.83 3.73
CA ASP A 14 19.41 -5.06 4.98
C ASP A 14 19.10 -4.02 6.07
N LYS A 15 18.35 -2.97 5.73
CA LYS A 15 17.79 -2.00 6.68
C LYS A 15 18.83 -1.14 7.44
N GLN A 16 20.08 -1.08 6.98
CA GLN A 16 21.08 -0.17 7.53
C GLN A 16 20.70 1.31 7.31
N VAL A 17 21.22 2.17 8.19
CA VAL A 17 20.97 3.63 8.26
C VAL A 17 22.33 4.33 8.16
N PRO A 18 22.46 5.42 7.36
CA PRO A 18 21.42 6.16 6.65
C PRO A 18 20.95 5.51 5.33
N LYS A 19 21.72 4.58 4.75
CA LYS A 19 21.36 3.84 3.54
C LYS A 19 21.58 2.34 3.74
N CYS A 20 20.73 1.52 3.14
CA CYS A 20 20.94 0.07 3.10
C CYS A 20 22.05 -0.27 2.07
N SER A 21 22.74 -1.39 2.25
CA SER A 21 23.87 -1.83 1.40
C SER A 21 23.52 -1.83 -0.08
N SER A 22 22.34 -2.33 -0.44
CA SER A 22 21.84 -2.33 -1.83
C SER A 22 21.71 -0.92 -2.41
N CYS A 23 21.17 0.03 -1.64
CA CYS A 23 20.97 1.41 -2.11
C CYS A 23 22.30 2.17 -2.17
N GLN A 24 23.21 1.92 -1.23
CA GLN A 24 24.56 2.49 -1.24
C GLN A 24 25.34 2.04 -2.47
N ARG A 25 25.39 0.72 -2.74
CA ARG A 25 26.09 0.16 -3.90
C ARG A 25 25.53 0.67 -5.24
N LEU A 26 24.22 0.87 -5.32
CA LEU A 26 23.55 1.33 -6.55
C LEU A 26 23.52 2.87 -6.69
N GLY A 27 24.04 3.60 -5.71
CA GLY A 27 24.01 5.07 -5.70
C GLY A 27 22.59 5.63 -5.72
N ARG A 28 21.63 4.94 -5.11
CA ARG A 28 20.22 5.33 -5.10
C ARG A 28 19.81 5.93 -3.76
N GLU A 29 18.68 6.63 -3.80
CA GLU A 29 18.06 7.19 -2.61
C GLU A 29 17.43 6.07 -1.76
N CYS A 30 17.69 6.09 -0.45
CA CYS A 30 17.24 5.06 0.49
C CYS A 30 16.25 5.64 1.49
N LEU A 31 14.98 5.79 1.07
CA LEU A 31 13.94 6.34 1.92
C LEU A 31 13.14 5.25 2.62
N TYR A 32 13.10 5.28 3.94
CA TYR A 32 12.14 4.51 4.72
C TYR A 32 10.88 5.33 4.92
N THR A 33 10.08 5.48 3.87
CA THR A 33 8.81 6.20 3.96
C THR A 33 7.87 5.45 4.91
N LEU A 34 7.43 6.12 5.98
CA LEU A 34 6.20 5.76 6.66
C LEU A 34 5.10 5.94 5.61
N GLN A 35 4.45 4.87 5.18
CA GLN A 35 3.30 5.02 4.29
C GLN A 35 2.27 5.87 5.05
N ARG A 36 2.16 7.16 4.72
CA ARG A 36 0.90 7.86 4.92
C ARG A 36 -0.14 7.03 4.18
N SER A 37 -1.17 6.74 4.95
CA SER A 37 -2.03 5.59 4.80
C SER A 37 -2.77 5.62 3.48
N LEU A 38 -3.57 4.58 3.29
CA LEU A 38 -4.64 4.32 2.33
C LEU A 38 -5.55 5.50 1.91
N GLN A 39 -5.25 6.74 2.29
CA GLN A 39 -5.99 7.98 2.06
C GLN A 39 -6.07 8.43 0.60
N SER A 40 -5.14 8.02 -0.27
CA SER A 40 -5.19 8.36 -1.71
C SER A 40 -5.77 7.27 -2.60
N ARG A 41 -6.19 6.12 -2.05
CA ARG A 41 -7.04 5.21 -2.81
C ARG A 41 -8.44 5.81 -2.77
N PRO A 42 -9.04 6.21 -3.91
CA PRO A 42 -10.47 6.53 -3.93
C PRO A 42 -11.19 5.36 -3.27
N ARG A 43 -12.08 5.67 -2.31
CA ARG A 43 -12.84 4.66 -1.56
C ARG A 43 -13.35 3.64 -2.57
N ALA A 44 -12.95 2.37 -2.39
CA ALA A 44 -13.31 1.32 -3.33
C ALA A 44 -14.82 1.36 -3.53
N LYS A 45 -15.27 1.42 -4.79
CA LYS A 45 -16.69 1.40 -5.11
C LYS A 45 -17.29 0.10 -4.55
N PRO A 46 -18.53 0.13 -4.04
CA PRO A 46 -19.17 -1.07 -3.54
C PRO A 46 -19.21 -2.13 -4.65
N THR A 47 -19.02 -3.39 -4.26
CA THR A 47 -19.07 -4.51 -5.20
C THR A 47 -20.50 -4.71 -5.70
N HIS A 48 -20.65 -5.47 -6.79
CA HIS A 48 -21.97 -5.84 -7.29
C HIS A 48 -22.80 -6.55 -6.21
N VAL A 49 -22.19 -7.47 -5.44
CA VAL A 49 -22.85 -8.19 -4.34
C VAL A 49 -23.33 -7.22 -3.25
N GLN A 50 -22.49 -6.28 -2.82
CA GLN A 50 -22.88 -5.27 -1.83
C GLN A 50 -24.06 -4.43 -2.30
N SER A 51 -24.06 -4.04 -3.59
CA SER A 51 -25.16 -3.27 -4.17
C SER A 51 -26.48 -4.07 -4.21
N LEU A 52 -26.39 -5.39 -4.43
CA LEU A 52 -27.56 -6.27 -4.39
C LEU A 52 -28.07 -6.45 -2.95
N GLU A 53 -27.18 -6.62 -1.97
CA GLU A 53 -27.53 -6.72 -0.55
C GLU A 53 -28.20 -5.45 -0.01
N ASP A 54 -27.73 -4.26 -0.40
CA ASP A 54 -28.35 -2.99 -0.01
C ASP A 54 -29.76 -2.85 -0.62
N ARG A 55 -29.96 -3.27 -1.86
CA ARG A 55 -31.30 -3.30 -2.49
C ARG A 55 -32.22 -4.27 -1.75
N LEU A 56 -31.76 -5.48 -1.44
CA LEU A 56 -32.54 -6.47 -0.69
C LEU A 56 -32.90 -5.97 0.72
N ARG A 57 -31.95 -5.28 1.39
CA ARG A 57 -32.19 -4.66 2.71
C ARG A 57 -33.25 -3.57 2.67
N MET A 58 -33.32 -2.76 1.61
CA MET A 58 -34.40 -1.76 1.46
C MET A 58 -35.79 -2.40 1.40
N PHE A 59 -35.91 -3.60 0.82
CA PHE A 59 -37.20 -4.29 0.71
C PHE A 59 -37.62 -5.05 1.97
N HIS A 60 -36.68 -5.54 2.79
CA HIS A 60 -36.98 -6.33 4.00
C HIS A 60 -37.26 -5.49 5.26
N LEU A 61 -37.37 -4.16 5.13
CA LEU A 61 -37.72 -3.24 6.22
C LEU A 61 -39.16 -2.71 6.14
N LEU A 62 -39.98 -3.31 5.26
CA LEU A 62 -41.44 -3.22 5.21
C LEU A 62 -42.04 -4.53 5.72
#